data_AF-A0A954UL29-F1
#
_entry.id   AF-A0A954UL29-F1
#
_cell.length_a   1.000
_cell.length_b   1.000
_cell.length_c   1.000
_cell.angle_alpha   90.00
_cell.angle_beta   90.00
_cell.angle_gamma   90.00
#
_symmetry.space_group_name_H-M   'P 1'
#
loop_
_entity.id
_entity.type
_entity.pdbx_description
1 polymer ?
#
loop_
_entity_poly.entity_id
_entity_poly.type
_entity_poly.pdbx_seq_one_letter_code
_entity_poly.pdbx_strand_id
1 'polypeptide(L)'
;MAQADLNSTDSTNAVFQEALARIEQSTAVVGVIGLGYVGLPLLHAFIDSGFGTMGFDVDARKVDSLNAGESYIKHVPNEWISGWLKQGKFSATADMDKLAEADALLICVPTPLNESRDPDL
;
A
#
# COMPACT_ATOMS: atom_id res chain seq x y z
N MET A 1 13.27 15.93 42.16
CA MET A 1 13.23 14.51 41.76
C MET A 1 12.10 14.37 40.75
N ALA A 2 12.47 14.08 39.49
CA ALA A 2 11.64 13.84 38.30
C ALA A 2 10.55 14.87 37.93
N GLN A 3 10.92 15.85 37.10
CA GLN A 3 10.00 16.45 36.13
C GLN A 3 9.72 15.39 35.06
N ALA A 4 8.46 15.06 34.83
CA ALA A 4 8.04 14.24 33.70
C ALA A 4 7.85 15.13 32.46
N ASP A 5 8.39 14.67 31.33
CA ASP A 5 8.44 15.36 30.05
C ASP A 5 7.04 15.74 29.51
N LEU A 6 6.73 17.03 29.52
CA LEU A 6 5.52 17.63 28.93
C LEU A 6 5.62 17.87 27.41
N ASN A 7 6.77 17.55 26.79
CA ASN A 7 7.03 17.83 25.36
C ASN A 7 6.67 16.67 24.40
N SER A 8 6.36 15.46 24.89
CA SER A 8 6.10 14.29 24.04
C SER A 8 4.66 14.21 23.52
N THR A 9 3.70 14.82 24.22
CA THR A 9 2.27 14.75 23.89
C THR A 9 1.90 15.70 22.73
N ASP A 10 2.59 16.83 22.60
CA ASP A 10 2.32 17.85 21.58
C ASP A 10 2.79 17.41 20.18
N SER A 11 3.97 16.78 20.09
CA SER A 11 4.53 16.29 18.82
C SER A 11 3.75 15.09 18.27
N THR A 12 3.32 14.17 19.14
CA THR A 12 2.49 13.02 18.75
C THR A 12 1.14 13.49 18.17
N ASN A 13 0.53 14.52 18.78
CA ASN A 13 -0.72 15.09 18.28
C ASN A 13 -0.50 15.78 16.92
N ALA A 14 0.60 16.52 16.75
CA ALA A 14 0.92 17.18 15.48
C ALA A 14 1.08 16.19 14.32
N VAL A 15 1.86 15.12 14.51
CA VAL A 15 2.06 14.07 13.48
C VAL A 15 0.73 13.39 13.14
N PHE A 16 -0.10 13.11 14.15
CA PHE A 16 -1.41 12.52 13.94
C PHE A 16 -2.34 13.44 13.13
N GLN A 17 -2.40 14.73 13.45
CA GLN A 17 -3.20 15.70 12.68
C GLN A 17 -2.69 15.85 11.25
N GLU A 18 -1.37 15.82 11.04
CA GLU A 18 -0.79 15.85 9.69
C GLU A 18 -1.21 14.62 8.87
N ALA A 19 -1.12 13.42 9.46
CA ALA A 19 -1.58 12.20 8.81
C ALA A 19 -3.08 12.26 8.47
N LEU A 20 -3.92 12.73 9.39
CA LEU A 20 -5.35 12.92 9.14
C LEU A 20 -5.62 13.89 8.00
N ALA A 21 -4.96 15.05 7.99
CA ALA A 21 -5.12 16.05 6.94
C ALA A 21 -4.74 15.48 5.56
N ARG A 22 -3.68 14.67 5.49
CA ARG A 22 -3.26 14.03 4.24
C ARG A 22 -4.24 12.97 3.76
N ILE A 23 -4.89 12.25 4.67
CA ILE A 23 -5.95 11.30 4.34
C ILE A 23 -7.19 12.04 3.83
N GLU A 24 -7.64 13.09 4.52
CA GLU A 24 -8.82 13.88 4.13
C GLU A 24 -8.66 14.57 2.77
N GLN A 25 -7.42 14.92 2.41
CA GLN A 25 -7.09 15.58 1.13
C GLN A 25 -6.68 14.59 0.03
N SER A 26 -6.70 13.28 0.29
CA SER A 26 -6.21 12.23 -0.61
C SER A 26 -4.75 12.43 -1.08
N THR A 27 -3.92 13.07 -0.25
CA THR A 27 -2.48 13.31 -0.51
C THR A 27 -1.57 12.33 0.23
N ALA A 28 -2.14 11.47 1.08
CA ALA A 28 -1.43 10.32 1.61
C ALA A 28 -1.09 9.32 0.49
N VAL A 29 0.06 8.66 0.61
CA VAL A 29 0.49 7.55 -0.22
C VAL A 29 0.11 6.25 0.47
N VAL A 30 -0.70 5.44 -0.20
CA VAL A 30 -1.15 4.15 0.32
C VAL A 30 -0.28 3.04 -0.25
N GLY A 31 0.44 2.34 0.63
CA GLY A 31 1.21 1.15 0.29
C GLY A 31 0.40 -0.14 0.48
N VAL A 32 0.44 -1.05 -0.49
CA VAL A 32 -0.19 -2.37 -0.40
C VAL A 32 0.87 -3.45 -0.55
N ILE A 33 0.97 -4.32 0.47
CA ILE A 33 1.89 -5.47 0.52
C ILE A 33 1.14 -6.73 0.07
N GLY A 34 1.59 -7.35 -1.01
CA GLY A 34 0.94 -8.48 -1.66
C GLY A 34 0.06 -8.02 -2.82
N LEU A 35 0.56 -8.19 -4.05
CA LEU A 35 -0.10 -7.76 -5.28
C LEU A 35 -0.93 -8.89 -5.88
N GLY A 36 -1.65 -9.59 -5.01
CA GLY A 36 -2.52 -10.70 -5.41
C GLY A 36 -3.89 -10.23 -5.90
N TYR A 37 -4.81 -11.19 -5.96
CA TYR A 37 -6.21 -10.97 -6.31
C TYR A 37 -6.95 -10.01 -5.36
N VAL A 38 -6.46 -9.84 -4.12
CA VAL A 38 -7.02 -8.86 -3.15
C VAL A 38 -6.30 -7.52 -3.26
N GLY A 39 -4.97 -7.52 -3.33
CA GLY A 39 -4.17 -6.30 -3.33
C GLY A 39 -4.40 -5.41 -4.56
N LEU A 40 -4.52 -5.98 -5.75
CA LEU A 40 -4.74 -5.17 -6.98
C LEU A 40 -6.11 -4.46 -6.98
N PRO A 41 -7.25 -5.12 -6.67
CA PRO A 41 -8.51 -4.41 -6.49
C PRO A 41 -8.51 -3.40 -5.35
N LEU A 42 -7.76 -3.65 -4.26
CA LEU A 42 -7.63 -2.68 -3.17
C LEU A 42 -6.91 -1.41 -3.63
N LEU A 43 -5.80 -1.55 -4.35
CA LEU A 43 -5.11 -0.43 -5.00
C LEU A 43 -6.05 0.33 -5.93
N HIS A 44 -6.86 -0.38 -6.73
CA HIS A 44 -7.82 0.24 -7.61
C HIS A 44 -8.77 1.19 -6.87
N ALA A 45 -9.33 0.75 -5.73
CA ALA A 45 -10.25 1.54 -4.93
C ALA A 45 -9.62 2.83 -4.38
N PHE A 46 -8.35 2.77 -3.94
CA PHE A 46 -7.63 3.96 -3.47
C PHE A 46 -7.30 4.93 -4.60
N ILE A 47 -6.88 4.41 -5.76
CA ILE A 47 -6.58 5.23 -6.94
C ILE A 47 -7.85 5.93 -7.43
N ASP A 48 -8.99 5.22 -7.48
CA ASP A 48 -10.28 5.79 -7.86
C ASP A 48 -10.76 6.86 -6.86
N SER A 49 -10.36 6.72 -5.59
CA SER A 49 -10.57 7.72 -4.53
C SER A 49 -9.55 8.88 -4.55
N GLY A 50 -8.64 8.91 -5.53
CA GLY A 50 -7.70 10.00 -5.76
C GLY A 50 -6.32 9.84 -5.12
N PHE A 51 -6.07 8.79 -4.35
CA PHE A 51 -4.81 8.58 -3.63
C PHE A 51 -3.67 8.17 -4.58
N GLY A 52 -2.45 8.57 -4.23
CA GLY A 52 -1.25 7.95 -4.76
C GLY A 52 -1.02 6.59 -4.09
N THR A 53 -0.51 5.62 -4.83
CA THR A 53 -0.32 4.26 -4.30
C THR A 53 1.03 3.67 -4.67
N MET A 54 1.52 2.80 -3.79
CA MET A 54 2.69 1.96 -4.02
C MET A 54 2.32 0.50 -3.75
N GLY A 55 2.70 -0.39 -4.67
CA GLY A 55 2.55 -1.82 -4.50
C GLY A 55 3.87 -2.49 -4.16
N PHE A 56 3.86 -3.44 -3.24
CA PHE A 56 5.00 -4.31 -2.96
C PHE A 56 4.62 -5.79 -3.12
N ASP A 57 5.45 -6.56 -3.83
CA ASP A 57 5.37 -8.02 -3.85
C ASP A 57 6.79 -8.61 -3.89
N VAL A 58 6.98 -9.75 -3.21
CA VAL A 58 8.27 -10.44 -3.18
C VAL A 58 8.62 -11.09 -4.54
N ASP A 59 7.62 -11.33 -5.40
CA ASP A 59 7.85 -11.85 -6.74
C ASP A 59 8.14 -10.71 -7.74
N ALA A 60 9.43 -10.50 -8.02
CA ALA A 60 9.89 -9.48 -8.96
C ALA A 60 9.22 -9.57 -10.35
N ARG A 61 8.84 -10.78 -10.80
CA ARG A 61 8.19 -10.94 -12.12
C ARG A 61 6.81 -10.27 -12.16
N LYS A 62 6.08 -10.33 -11.04
CA LYS A 62 4.80 -9.63 -10.90
C LYS A 62 5.00 -8.12 -10.94
N VAL A 63 6.00 -7.64 -10.21
CA VAL A 63 6.37 -6.22 -10.16
C VAL A 63 6.73 -5.70 -11.55
N ASP A 64 7.57 -6.43 -12.29
CA ASP A 64 7.98 -6.06 -13.64
C ASP A 64 6.78 -6.01 -14.60
N SER A 65 5.90 -7.02 -14.57
CA SER A 65 4.65 -7.05 -15.35
C SER A 65 3.78 -5.82 -15.06
N LEU A 66 3.57 -5.50 -13.79
CA LEU A 66 2.73 -4.38 -13.40
C LEU A 66 3.34 -3.03 -13.81
N ASN A 67 4.66 -2.86 -13.68
CA ASN A 67 5.34 -1.65 -14.13
C ASN A 67 5.39 -1.53 -15.67
N ALA A 68 5.22 -2.63 -16.40
CA ALA A 68 4.99 -2.62 -17.84
C ALA A 68 3.52 -2.32 -18.23
N GLY A 69 2.63 -2.15 -17.25
CA GLY A 69 1.20 -1.91 -17.49
C GLY A 69 0.38 -3.17 -17.75
N GLU A 70 0.94 -4.34 -17.45
CA GLU A 70 0.35 -5.66 -17.70
C GLU A 70 -0.07 -6.34 -16.40
N SER A 71 -1.29 -6.84 -16.38
CA SER A 71 -1.81 -7.68 -15.31
C SER A 71 -1.51 -9.15 -15.60
N TYR A 72 -1.00 -9.86 -14.59
CA TYR A 72 -0.87 -11.32 -14.59
C TYR A 72 -2.10 -12.03 -14.00
N ILE A 73 -3.10 -11.28 -13.53
CA ILE A 73 -4.35 -11.82 -12.99
C ILE A 73 -5.43 -11.73 -14.07
N LYS A 74 -5.95 -12.88 -14.52
CA LYS A 74 -6.95 -12.98 -15.59
C LYS A 74 -8.19 -12.10 -15.40
N HIS A 75 -8.59 -11.84 -14.16
CA HIS A 75 -9.78 -11.04 -13.82
C HIS A 75 -9.49 -9.58 -13.50
N VAL A 76 -8.22 -9.15 -13.58
CA VAL A 76 -7.80 -7.75 -13.44
C VAL A 76 -7.37 -7.26 -14.82
N PRO A 77 -8.11 -6.33 -15.46
CA PRO A 77 -7.79 -5.86 -16.80
C PRO A 77 -6.46 -5.09 -16.87
N ASN A 78 -5.72 -5.21 -17.98
CA ASN A 78 -4.48 -4.46 -18.21
C ASN A 78 -4.74 -2.94 -18.23
N GLU A 79 -5.94 -2.54 -18.65
CA GLU A 79 -6.38 -1.15 -18.73
C GLU A 79 -6.36 -0.47 -17.36
N TRP A 80 -6.62 -1.21 -16.29
CA TRP A 80 -6.48 -0.69 -14.93
C TRP A 80 -5.02 -0.33 -14.67
N ILE A 81 -4.12 -1.30 -14.79
CA ILE A 81 -2.69 -1.12 -14.49
C ILE A 81 -2.08 0.00 -15.34
N SER A 82 -2.26 -0.10 -16.65
CA SER A 82 -1.81 0.92 -17.61
C SER A 82 -2.42 2.30 -17.33
N GLY A 83 -3.69 2.35 -16.92
CA GLY A 83 -4.36 3.59 -16.53
C GLY A 83 -3.75 4.21 -15.28
N TRP A 84 -3.45 3.41 -14.27
CA TRP A 84 -2.84 3.87 -13.02
C TRP A 84 -1.44 4.44 -13.23
N LEU A 85 -0.62 3.76 -14.05
CA LEU A 85 0.72 4.22 -14.44
C LEU A 85 0.66 5.55 -15.21
N LYS A 86 -0.23 5.67 -16.20
CA LYS A 86 -0.42 6.90 -16.99
C LYS A 86 -0.85 8.09 -16.14
N GLN A 87 -1.64 7.84 -15.09
CA GLN A 87 -2.05 8.86 -14.13
C GLN A 87 -0.94 9.23 -13.14
N GLY A 88 0.16 8.47 -13.09
CA GLY A 88 1.21 8.64 -12.09
C GLY A 88 0.73 8.31 -10.67
N LYS A 89 -0.29 7.46 -10.54
CA LYS A 89 -0.92 7.10 -9.25
C LYS A 89 -0.47 5.76 -8.71
N PHE A 90 0.39 5.04 -9.42
CA PHE A 90 0.82 3.70 -9.05
C PHE A 90 2.29 3.45 -9.42
N SER A 91 2.98 2.72 -8.55
CA SER A 91 4.29 2.11 -8.80
C SER A 91 4.37 0.77 -8.09
N ALA A 92 4.98 -0.24 -8.68
CA ALA A 92 5.26 -1.52 -8.03
C ALA A 92 6.76 -1.66 -7.70
N THR A 93 7.07 -2.33 -6.58
CA THR A 93 8.45 -2.61 -6.16
C THR A 93 8.58 -3.99 -5.50
N ALA A 94 9.76 -4.59 -5.59
CA ALA A 94 10.17 -5.75 -4.77
C ALA A 94 11.21 -5.34 -3.71
N ASP A 95 11.56 -4.05 -3.65
CA ASP A 95 12.48 -3.47 -2.67
C ASP A 95 11.69 -3.07 -1.41
N MET A 96 12.01 -3.70 -0.29
CA MET A 96 11.36 -3.44 1.00
C MET A 96 11.68 -2.05 1.55
N ASP A 97 12.84 -1.47 1.23
CA ASP A 97 13.24 -0.17 1.78
C ASP A 97 12.30 0.95 1.32
N LYS A 98 11.70 0.80 0.15
CA LYS A 98 10.71 1.75 -0.40
C LYS A 98 9.39 1.78 0.37
N LEU A 99 9.09 0.76 1.19
CA LEU A 99 7.87 0.77 2.00
C LEU A 99 7.83 1.94 3.00
N ALA A 100 9.00 2.50 3.36
CA ALA A 100 9.10 3.69 4.20
C ALA A 100 8.56 4.98 3.52
N GLU A 101 8.33 4.96 2.21
CA GLU A 101 7.76 6.09 1.45
C GLU A 101 6.22 6.18 1.60
N ALA A 102 5.56 5.11 2.07
CA ALA A 102 4.12 5.08 2.25
C ALA A 102 3.70 5.63 3.63
N ASP A 103 2.58 6.34 3.66
CA ASP A 103 2.01 6.87 4.91
C ASP A 103 1.15 5.84 5.64
N ALA A 104 0.61 4.88 4.89
CA ALA A 104 -0.16 3.76 5.40
C ALA A 104 0.19 2.49 4.62
N LEU A 105 0.39 1.38 5.35
CA LEU A 105 0.65 0.07 4.76
C LEU A 105 -0.52 -0.88 5.04
N LEU A 106 -1.05 -1.48 3.98
CA LEU A 106 -2.09 -2.50 4.05
C LEU A 106 -1.51 -3.84 3.61
N ILE A 107 -1.61 -4.84 4.49
CA ILE A 107 -1.06 -6.17 4.26
C ILE A 107 -2.16 -7.06 3.66
N CYS A 108 -1.91 -7.56 2.46
CA CYS A 108 -2.81 -8.38 1.63
C CYS A 108 -2.12 -9.66 1.14
N VAL A 109 -1.21 -10.22 1.95
CA VAL A 109 -0.55 -11.49 1.65
C VAL A 109 -1.47 -12.67 1.99
N PRO A 110 -1.34 -13.81 1.30
CA PRO A 110 -2.10 -15.02 1.64
C PRO A 110 -1.80 -15.45 3.08
N THR A 111 -2.86 -15.79 3.82
CA THR A 111 -2.78 -16.44 5.14
C THR A 111 -3.34 -17.85 4.98
N PRO A 112 -2.59 -18.78 4.35
CA PRO A 112 -3.08 -20.12 4.09
C PRO A 112 -3.43 -20.81 5.41
N LEU A 113 -4.33 -21.79 5.38
CA LEU A 113 -4.67 -22.57 6.57
C LEU A 113 -3.75 -23.80 6.67
N ASN A 114 -3.29 -24.12 7.87
CA ASN A 114 -2.56 -25.35 8.14
C ASN A 114 -3.52 -26.57 8.23
N GLU A 115 -2.98 -27.78 8.46
CA GLU A 115 -3.78 -29.02 8.58
C GLU A 115 -4.83 -28.98 9.70
N SER A 116 -4.59 -28.15 10.73
CA SER A 116 -5.51 -27.93 11.86
C SER A 116 -6.53 -26.82 11.59
N ARG A 117 -6.54 -26.24 10.39
CA ARG A 117 -7.41 -25.13 9.95
C ARG A 117 -7.12 -23.79 10.63
N ASP A 118 -5.98 -23.65 11.28
CA ASP A 118 -5.52 -22.37 11.80
C ASP A 118 -4.82 -21.57 10.69
N PRO A 119 -4.92 -20.23 10.68
CA PRO A 119 -4.12 -19.39 9.81
C PRO A 119 -2.62 -19.59 10.05
N ASP A 120 -1.87 -19.79 8.97
CA ASP A 120 -0.42 -19.77 8.92
C ASP A 120 0.02 -18.30 8.72
N LEU A 121 0.50 -17.67 9.81
CA LEU A 121 0.83 -16.25 9.93
C LEU A 121 2.31 -16.05 10.25
#